data_AF-A0A812YDT2-F1
#
_entry.id   AF-A0A812YDT2-F1
#
_cell.length_a   1.000
_cell.length_b   1.000
_cell.length_c   1.000
_cell.angle_alpha   90.00
_cell.angle_beta   90.00
_cell.angle_gamma   90.00
#
_symmetry.space_group_name_H-M   'P 1'
#
loop_
_entity.id
_entity.type
_entity.pdbx_description
1 polymer ?
#
loop_
_entity_poly.entity_id
_entity_poly.type
_entity_poly.pdbx_seq_one_letter_code
_entity_poly.pdbx_strand_id
1 'polypeptide(L)'
;ALAVAGLGVVGRDRYGVFPLRGKLRNVRELTVKQMLENKEIEQVLKIMALDASKDEYRDAKGLRYGSIMIMTDQDHDGSHIKGLIINFIQHWFPSLLRLPGFLKEFVTPIVKVSKGDETLTFFTLPEYESWKRANSDGRGWKCKYYKGLGTSTSSEAKEYFADLEEHELQFTYSGSRDDDLIDMAFAAKRSDDRKVWISSVEEGTFVDHSQPTLSYSDFIEKELSLFAKYDVERAVPSLVDGLKPGQRKVLYGSFKKKLTNEIKVAQLSGYVAETSAYHHGEASLQGTIIAMAQTFVGSNNINLFEPRGQFGSRLQGGKDHAAARYIFTCLCKARNASRRSYAFPELSQPPQ
;
A
#
# COMPACT_ATOMS: atom_id res chain seq x y z
N ALA A 1 2.67 12.87 12.49
CA ALA A 1 3.20 14.24 12.30
C ALA A 1 2.19 15.13 11.60
N LEU A 2 1.72 14.76 10.40
CA LEU A 2 0.72 15.51 9.62
C LEU A 2 -0.54 15.88 10.44
N ALA A 3 -1.24 14.89 11.01
CA ALA A 3 -2.42 15.17 11.84
C ALA A 3 -2.14 16.08 13.04
N VAL A 4 -0.98 15.94 13.69
CA VAL A 4 -0.61 16.79 14.84
C VAL A 4 -0.39 18.25 14.41
N ALA A 5 0.13 18.48 13.20
CA ALA A 5 0.21 19.83 12.63
C ALA A 5 -1.19 20.39 12.31
N GLY A 6 -2.07 19.56 11.77
CA GLY A 6 -3.47 19.88 11.50
C GLY A 6 -4.28 20.24 12.75
N LEU A 7 -4.03 19.59 13.89
CA LEU A 7 -4.63 19.95 15.20
C LEU A 7 -4.31 21.39 15.63
N GLY A 8 -3.25 22.01 15.09
CA GLY A 8 -2.97 23.42 15.31
C GLY A 8 -3.98 24.37 14.67
N VAL A 9 -4.79 23.88 13.72
CA VAL A 9 -5.82 24.63 13.00
C VAL A 9 -7.21 24.34 13.59
N VAL A 10 -7.59 23.06 13.67
CA VAL A 10 -8.92 22.64 14.14
C VAL A 10 -9.07 22.61 15.66
N GLY A 11 -7.97 22.82 16.40
CA GLY A 11 -7.93 22.72 17.85
C GLY A 11 -7.83 21.29 18.37
N ARG A 12 -7.72 21.15 19.70
CA ARG A 12 -7.53 19.85 20.39
C ARG A 12 -8.73 19.39 21.21
N ASP A 13 -9.77 20.22 21.30
CA ASP A 13 -10.93 19.94 22.16
C ASP A 13 -11.82 18.83 21.57
N ARG A 14 -11.93 18.76 20.23
CA ARG A 14 -12.81 17.82 19.51
C ARG A 14 -12.06 16.73 18.75
N TYR A 15 -10.74 16.81 18.66
CA TYR A 15 -9.92 15.94 17.82
C TYR A 15 -8.79 15.29 18.61
N GLY A 16 -8.78 13.95 18.63
CA GLY A 16 -7.69 13.13 19.14
C GLY A 16 -6.96 12.44 17.99
N VAL A 17 -5.69 12.08 18.19
CA VAL A 17 -4.86 11.39 17.18
C VAL A 17 -4.23 10.14 17.80
N PHE A 18 -4.39 9.01 17.13
CA PHE A 18 -3.78 7.73 17.50
C PHE A 18 -3.10 7.09 16.28
N PRO A 19 -1.78 6.84 16.31
CA PRO A 19 -1.07 6.27 15.18
C PRO A 19 -1.17 4.74 15.18
N LEU A 20 -1.73 4.15 14.12
CA LEU A 20 -1.71 2.70 13.92
C LEU A 20 -0.32 2.20 13.53
N ARG A 21 0.10 1.08 14.13
CA ARG A 21 1.36 0.40 13.80
C ARG A 21 1.15 -0.66 12.72
N GLY A 22 1.37 -0.27 11.47
CA GLY A 22 1.29 -1.17 10.32
C GLY A 22 -0.16 -1.59 10.01
N LYS A 23 -0.32 -2.80 9.46
CA LYS A 23 -1.64 -3.33 9.08
C LYS A 23 -2.36 -3.86 10.32
N LEU A 24 -3.61 -3.42 10.50
CA LEU A 24 -4.48 -3.97 11.54
C LEU A 24 -4.69 -5.48 11.31
N ARG A 25 -4.72 -6.27 12.38
CA ARG A 25 -4.94 -7.71 12.24
C ARG A 25 -6.38 -7.96 11.78
N ASN A 26 -6.57 -8.82 10.76
CA ASN A 26 -7.91 -9.24 10.37
C ASN A 26 -8.57 -9.98 11.54
N VAL A 27 -9.72 -9.47 11.99
CA VAL A 27 -10.36 -9.89 13.23
C VAL A 27 -11.36 -11.03 13.06
N ARG A 28 -11.80 -11.34 11.83
CA ARG A 28 -12.86 -12.35 11.59
C ARG A 28 -12.48 -13.76 12.04
N GLU A 29 -11.17 -14.04 12.04
CA GLU A 29 -10.62 -15.33 12.45
C GLU A 29 -10.06 -15.29 13.88
N LEU A 30 -10.32 -14.20 14.63
CA LEU A 30 -9.83 -14.05 16.00
C LEU A 30 -10.92 -14.36 17.01
N THR A 31 -10.55 -15.17 18.00
CA THR A 31 -11.33 -15.29 19.23
C THR A 31 -11.30 -13.97 20.02
N VAL A 32 -12.29 -13.75 20.88
CA VAL A 32 -12.34 -12.59 21.79
C VAL A 32 -11.03 -12.45 22.58
N LYS A 33 -10.47 -13.56 23.07
CA LYS A 33 -9.18 -13.57 23.78
C LYS A 33 -8.03 -13.05 22.91
N GLN A 34 -7.87 -13.57 21.69
CA GLN A 34 -6.80 -13.14 20.78
C GLN A 34 -6.95 -11.69 20.34
N MET A 35 -8.19 -11.20 20.26
CA MET A 35 -8.49 -9.81 19.98
C MET A 35 -8.05 -8.91 21.15
N LEU A 36 -8.38 -9.26 22.39
CA LEU A 36 -7.97 -8.50 23.58
C LEU A 36 -6.46 -8.56 23.86
N GLU A 37 -5.78 -9.65 23.47
CA GLU A 37 -4.31 -9.76 23.54
C GLU A 37 -3.59 -8.92 22.47
N ASN A 38 -4.31 -8.49 21.42
CA ASN A 38 -3.75 -7.59 20.43
C ASN A 38 -3.71 -6.16 20.97
N LYS A 39 -2.50 -5.71 21.33
CA LYS A 39 -2.26 -4.38 21.91
C LYS A 39 -2.84 -3.22 21.09
N GLU A 40 -2.82 -3.32 19.77
CA GLU A 40 -3.32 -2.24 18.90
C GLU A 40 -4.85 -2.15 18.98
N ILE A 41 -5.53 -3.29 18.88
CA ILE A 41 -7.00 -3.37 19.00
C ILE A 41 -7.43 -2.99 20.43
N GLU A 42 -6.75 -3.52 21.45
CA GLU A 42 -6.99 -3.19 22.85
C GLU A 42 -6.91 -1.67 23.09
N GLN A 43 -5.92 -0.99 22.50
CA GLN A 43 -5.78 0.46 22.60
C GLN A 43 -6.93 1.19 21.92
N VAL A 44 -7.35 0.77 20.72
CA VAL A 44 -8.51 1.35 20.02
C VAL A 44 -9.79 1.19 20.86
N LEU A 45 -10.03 0.00 21.42
CA LEU A 45 -11.18 -0.24 22.29
C LEU A 45 -11.18 0.69 23.50
N LYS A 46 -10.04 0.85 24.19
CA LYS A 46 -9.91 1.75 25.35
C LYS A 46 -10.07 3.22 24.99
N ILE A 47 -9.49 3.65 23.88
CA ILE A 47 -9.55 5.05 23.42
C ILE A 47 -10.99 5.44 23.09
N MET A 48 -11.73 4.56 22.42
CA MET A 48 -13.12 4.79 22.03
C MET A 48 -14.13 4.46 23.16
N ALA A 49 -13.71 3.73 24.19
CA ALA A 49 -14.57 3.06 25.17
C ALA A 49 -15.60 2.12 24.51
N LEU A 50 -15.12 1.30 23.58
CA LEU A 50 -15.92 0.24 22.96
C LEU A 50 -16.02 -0.96 23.90
N ASP A 51 -17.25 -1.35 24.23
CA ASP A 51 -17.58 -2.53 25.01
C ASP A 51 -17.93 -3.69 24.10
N ALA A 52 -17.10 -4.74 24.11
CA ALA A 52 -17.28 -5.95 23.31
C ALA A 52 -18.41 -6.86 23.82
N SER A 53 -18.95 -6.60 25.02
CA SER A 53 -20.13 -7.31 25.55
C SER A 53 -21.45 -6.67 25.15
N LYS A 54 -21.40 -5.50 24.52
CA LYS A 54 -22.60 -4.76 24.10
C LYS A 54 -23.06 -5.20 22.73
N ASP A 55 -24.30 -5.70 22.65
CA ASP A 55 -24.89 -6.22 21.41
C ASP A 55 -25.13 -5.13 20.35
N GLU A 56 -25.60 -3.94 20.76
CA GLU A 56 -25.97 -2.88 19.81
C GLU A 56 -25.69 -1.46 20.34
N TYR A 57 -25.18 -0.60 19.46
CA TYR A 57 -25.04 0.85 19.66
C TYR A 57 -26.10 1.59 18.85
N ARG A 58 -27.03 2.25 19.52
CA ARG A 58 -28.08 3.07 18.88
C ARG A 58 -27.62 4.48 18.51
N ASP A 59 -26.65 4.97 19.26
CA ASP A 59 -25.98 6.25 19.06
C ASP A 59 -24.55 6.14 19.61
N ALA A 60 -23.77 7.21 19.44
CA ALA A 60 -22.41 7.29 19.96
C ALA A 60 -22.35 7.69 21.45
N LYS A 61 -23.48 7.75 22.19
CA LYS A 61 -23.45 8.17 23.60
C LYS A 61 -22.78 7.09 24.44
N GLY A 62 -21.92 7.55 25.35
CA GLY A 62 -21.10 6.69 26.20
C GLY A 62 -19.76 6.30 25.56
N LEU A 63 -19.58 6.51 24.24
CA LEU A 63 -18.26 6.46 23.63
C LEU A 63 -17.46 7.71 24.01
N ARG A 64 -16.13 7.60 24.04
CA ARG A 64 -15.26 8.76 24.32
C ARG A 64 -15.13 9.71 23.12
N TYR A 65 -15.38 9.19 21.91
CA TYR A 65 -15.39 9.96 20.67
C TYR A 65 -16.63 9.60 19.86
N GLY A 66 -17.25 10.60 19.22
CA GLY A 66 -18.46 10.42 18.41
C GLY A 66 -18.21 9.86 17.00
N SER A 67 -16.98 10.00 16.49
CA SER A 67 -16.59 9.57 15.16
C SER A 67 -15.13 9.09 15.15
N ILE A 68 -14.79 8.26 14.16
CA ILE A 68 -13.44 7.82 13.81
C ILE A 68 -13.15 8.34 12.41
N MET A 69 -12.06 9.09 12.27
CA MET A 69 -11.53 9.53 10.97
C MET A 69 -10.27 8.73 10.65
N ILE A 70 -10.30 7.98 9.55
CA ILE A 70 -9.19 7.17 9.06
C ILE A 70 -8.31 8.04 8.18
N MET A 71 -7.01 8.12 8.49
CA MET A 71 -6.03 8.85 7.71
C MET A 71 -4.90 7.91 7.32
N THR A 72 -4.81 7.56 6.05
CA THR A 72 -3.79 6.66 5.49
C THR A 72 -3.07 7.31 4.31
N ASP A 73 -1.95 6.73 3.91
CA ASP A 73 -1.33 7.05 2.62
C ASP A 73 -2.33 6.79 1.49
N GLN A 74 -2.33 7.65 0.46
CA GLN A 74 -3.19 7.50 -0.71
C GLN A 74 -2.52 6.54 -1.70
N ASP A 75 -2.37 5.30 -1.24
CA ASP A 75 -1.88 4.16 -2.00
C ASP A 75 -2.73 2.92 -1.70
N HIS A 76 -2.48 1.84 -2.47
CA HIS A 76 -3.23 0.60 -2.33
C HIS A 76 -3.11 -0.03 -0.94
N ASP A 77 -1.94 0.08 -0.28
CA ASP A 77 -1.74 -0.48 1.06
C ASP A 77 -2.53 0.34 2.11
N GLY A 78 -2.72 1.65 1.90
CA GLY A 78 -3.62 2.51 2.65
C GLY A 78 -5.08 2.10 2.54
N SER A 79 -5.58 1.87 1.32
CA SER A 79 -6.94 1.34 1.09
C SER A 79 -7.18 0.02 1.83
N HIS A 80 -6.18 -0.87 1.87
CA HIS A 80 -6.28 -2.10 2.66
C HIS A 80 -6.37 -1.84 4.17
N ILE A 81 -5.63 -0.86 4.70
CA ILE A 81 -5.72 -0.47 6.11
C ILE A 81 -7.13 0.06 6.42
N LYS A 82 -7.71 0.93 5.57
CA LYS A 82 -9.09 1.41 5.71
C LYS A 82 -10.06 0.23 5.77
N GLY A 83 -9.93 -0.70 4.82
CA GLY A 83 -10.77 -1.90 4.76
C GLY A 83 -10.65 -2.78 6.01
N LEU A 84 -9.45 -2.94 6.57
CA LEU A 84 -9.27 -3.69 7.82
C LEU A 84 -9.93 -3.01 9.03
N ILE A 85 -9.94 -1.68 9.09
CA ILE A 85 -10.65 -0.92 10.13
C ILE A 85 -12.16 -1.07 9.97
N ILE A 86 -12.67 -0.90 8.74
CA ILE A 86 -14.09 -1.12 8.41
C ILE A 86 -14.50 -2.54 8.81
N ASN A 87 -13.70 -3.55 8.45
CA ASN A 87 -13.92 -4.94 8.83
C ASN A 87 -13.90 -5.15 10.35
N PHE A 88 -12.99 -4.49 11.06
CA PHE A 88 -12.93 -4.57 12.52
C PHE A 88 -14.23 -4.07 13.16
N ILE A 89 -14.70 -2.90 12.76
CA ILE A 89 -15.92 -2.31 13.32
C ILE A 89 -17.13 -3.12 12.85
N GLN A 90 -17.19 -3.59 11.58
CA GLN A 90 -18.32 -4.37 11.07
C GLN A 90 -18.47 -5.70 11.80
N HIS A 91 -17.35 -6.39 12.08
CA HIS A 91 -17.40 -7.71 12.69
C HIS A 91 -17.79 -7.67 14.18
N TRP A 92 -17.26 -6.71 14.96
CA TRP A 92 -17.50 -6.64 16.40
C TRP A 92 -18.57 -5.64 16.82
N PHE A 93 -18.79 -4.59 16.02
CA PHE A 93 -19.67 -3.48 16.34
C PHE A 93 -20.51 -3.05 15.12
N PRO A 94 -21.23 -3.96 14.43
CA PRO A 94 -21.88 -3.68 13.15
C PRO A 94 -22.84 -2.51 13.18
N SER A 95 -23.51 -2.28 14.32
CA SER A 95 -24.43 -1.14 14.51
C SER A 95 -23.75 0.22 14.38
N LEU A 96 -22.45 0.33 14.67
CA LEU A 96 -21.70 1.58 14.52
C LEU A 96 -21.48 1.96 13.05
N LEU A 97 -21.33 1.00 12.13
CA LEU A 97 -21.22 1.31 10.70
C LEU A 97 -22.49 1.96 10.14
N ARG A 98 -23.63 1.65 10.76
CA ARG A 98 -24.95 2.16 10.36
C ARG A 98 -25.20 3.59 10.84
N LEU A 99 -24.41 4.09 11.79
CA LEU A 99 -24.53 5.45 12.31
C LEU A 99 -23.93 6.45 11.30
N PRO A 100 -24.72 7.40 10.77
CA PRO A 100 -24.22 8.40 9.84
C PRO A 100 -23.07 9.21 10.45
N GLY A 101 -21.98 9.37 9.71
CA GLY A 101 -20.82 10.16 10.13
C GLY A 101 -19.98 9.53 11.26
N PHE A 102 -20.25 8.28 11.67
CA PHE A 102 -19.41 7.58 12.65
C PHE A 102 -18.03 7.26 12.07
N LEU A 103 -17.97 6.73 10.85
CA LEU A 103 -16.70 6.47 10.15
C LEU A 103 -16.49 7.48 9.04
N LYS A 104 -15.30 8.05 9.01
CA LYS A 104 -14.87 9.07 8.04
C LYS A 104 -13.50 8.72 7.51
N GLU A 105 -13.16 9.23 6.34
CA GLU A 105 -11.83 9.20 5.78
C GLU A 105 -11.29 10.62 5.62
N PHE A 106 -10.00 10.79 5.94
CA PHE A 106 -9.24 11.97 5.54
C PHE A 106 -8.46 11.68 4.25
N VAL A 107 -8.76 12.43 3.20
CA VAL A 107 -8.17 12.27 1.86
C VAL A 107 -7.13 13.35 1.64
N THR A 108 -6.00 13.00 1.04
CA THR A 108 -5.00 13.97 0.57
C THR A 108 -4.85 13.90 -0.94
N PRO A 109 -4.51 15.00 -1.63
CA PRO A 109 -4.21 14.95 -3.05
C PRO A 109 -3.07 13.96 -3.36
N ILE A 110 -3.21 13.15 -4.42
CA ILE A 110 -2.17 12.22 -4.89
C ILE A 110 -1.18 12.91 -5.83
N VAL A 111 -1.63 13.93 -6.58
CA VAL A 111 -0.81 14.71 -7.49
C VAL A 111 -1.13 16.19 -7.31
N LYS A 112 -0.10 17.02 -7.20
CA LYS A 112 -0.22 18.47 -7.40
C LYS A 112 0.62 18.89 -8.60
N VAL A 113 0.04 19.70 -9.48
CA VAL A 113 0.74 20.34 -10.60
C VAL A 113 0.74 21.85 -10.40
N SER A 114 1.85 22.50 -10.73
CA SER A 114 2.00 23.95 -10.59
C SER A 114 2.59 24.58 -11.84
N LYS A 115 2.10 25.76 -12.22
CA LYS A 115 2.61 26.57 -13.33
C LYS A 115 2.45 28.05 -13.01
N GLY A 116 3.55 28.71 -12.66
CA GLY A 116 3.51 30.08 -12.11
C GLY A 116 2.76 30.06 -10.77
N ASP A 117 1.72 30.88 -10.66
CA ASP A 117 0.88 30.98 -9.46
C ASP A 117 -0.30 29.99 -9.46
N GLU A 118 -0.56 29.32 -10.58
CA GLU A 118 -1.65 28.35 -10.69
C GLU A 118 -1.21 26.98 -10.13
N THR A 119 -2.00 26.43 -9.21
CA THR A 119 -1.82 25.10 -8.63
C THR A 119 -3.10 24.30 -8.78
N LEU A 120 -3.01 23.11 -9.38
CA LEU A 120 -4.12 22.17 -9.48
C LEU A 120 -3.80 20.92 -8.67
N THR A 121 -4.81 20.41 -7.98
CA THR A 121 -4.73 19.23 -7.11
C THR A 121 -5.63 18.14 -7.64
N PHE A 122 -5.12 16.91 -7.67
CA PHE A 122 -5.86 15.72 -8.09
C PHE A 122 -5.85 14.70 -6.95
N PHE A 123 -7.00 14.10 -6.67
CA PHE A 123 -7.15 13.08 -5.62
C PHE A 123 -6.98 11.67 -6.17
N THR A 124 -7.24 11.48 -7.48
CA THR A 124 -7.02 10.19 -8.14
C THR A 124 -6.05 10.29 -9.32
N LEU A 125 -5.36 9.19 -9.63
CA LEU A 125 -4.51 9.10 -10.82
C LEU A 125 -5.31 9.17 -12.13
N PRO A 126 -6.48 8.52 -12.27
CA PRO A 126 -7.28 8.64 -13.49
C PRO A 126 -7.72 10.08 -13.82
N GLU A 127 -8.07 10.88 -12.82
CA GLU A 127 -8.37 12.32 -13.01
C GLU A 127 -7.14 13.07 -13.53
N TYR A 128 -5.99 12.88 -12.89
CA TYR A 128 -4.73 13.49 -13.31
C TYR A 128 -4.33 13.09 -14.73
N GLU A 129 -4.40 11.80 -15.08
CA GLU A 129 -4.03 11.32 -16.42
C GLU A 129 -5.01 11.80 -17.50
N SER A 130 -6.28 11.99 -17.16
CA SER A 130 -7.28 12.58 -18.06
C SER A 130 -7.00 14.06 -18.29
N TRP A 131 -6.72 14.82 -17.23
CA TRP A 131 -6.30 16.22 -17.33
C TRP A 131 -5.01 16.36 -18.13
N LYS A 132 -4.00 15.53 -17.85
CA LYS A 132 -2.69 15.57 -18.50
C LYS A 132 -2.81 15.37 -20.01
N ARG A 133 -3.58 14.37 -20.45
CA ARG A 133 -3.86 14.10 -21.88
C ARG A 133 -4.57 15.28 -22.56
N ALA A 134 -5.51 15.93 -21.87
CA ALA A 134 -6.20 17.11 -22.39
C ALA A 134 -5.32 18.37 -22.43
N ASN A 135 -4.23 18.43 -21.67
CA ASN A 135 -3.41 19.63 -21.46
C ASN A 135 -1.98 19.48 -21.98
N SER A 136 -1.83 19.07 -23.25
CA SER A 136 -0.52 18.95 -23.93
C SER A 136 0.48 18.08 -23.14
N ASP A 137 0.02 16.95 -22.61
CA ASP A 137 0.77 16.03 -21.75
C ASP A 137 1.38 16.68 -20.48
N GLY A 138 0.79 17.78 -20.01
CA GLY A 138 1.27 18.53 -18.85
C GLY A 138 2.54 19.35 -19.13
N ARG A 139 2.86 19.65 -20.39
CA ARG A 139 4.07 20.39 -20.75
C ARG A 139 4.08 21.79 -20.09
N GLY A 140 5.18 22.11 -19.41
CA GLY A 140 5.36 23.38 -18.71
C GLY A 140 4.77 23.41 -17.29
N TRP A 141 4.16 22.31 -16.83
CA TRP A 141 3.71 22.16 -15.45
C TRP A 141 4.76 21.40 -14.64
N LYS A 142 5.03 21.85 -13.41
CA LYS A 142 5.82 21.12 -12.43
C LYS A 142 4.91 20.18 -11.66
N CYS A 143 5.12 18.87 -11.84
CA CYS A 143 4.34 17.82 -11.20
C CYS A 143 5.06 17.28 -9.94
N LYS A 144 4.32 17.10 -8.84
CA LYS A 144 4.78 16.44 -7.63
C LYS A 144 3.74 15.40 -7.17
N TYR A 145 4.22 14.19 -6.93
CA TYR A 145 3.42 13.06 -6.42
C TYR A 145 3.47 13.00 -4.89
N TYR A 146 2.33 12.73 -4.26
CA TYR A 146 2.12 12.71 -2.81
C TYR A 146 1.62 11.33 -2.36
N LYS A 147 2.42 10.29 -2.59
CA LYS A 147 2.02 8.91 -2.27
C LYS A 147 1.86 8.66 -0.77
N GLY A 148 2.84 9.12 0.01
CA GLY A 148 2.80 9.03 1.46
C GLY A 148 2.39 10.34 2.13
N LEU A 149 1.67 10.26 3.24
CA LEU A 149 1.30 11.39 4.10
C LEU A 149 2.53 12.18 4.57
N GLY A 150 3.69 11.52 4.67
CA GLY A 150 4.97 12.17 5.01
C GLY A 150 5.54 13.08 3.92
N THR A 151 5.01 13.03 2.69
CA THR A 151 5.43 13.90 1.58
C THR A 151 4.89 15.33 1.73
N SER A 152 3.75 15.46 2.41
CA SER A 152 3.09 16.74 2.68
C SER A 152 3.82 17.48 3.79
N THR A 153 4.06 18.76 3.55
CA THR A 153 4.70 19.66 4.51
C THR A 153 3.74 20.04 5.64
N SER A 154 4.27 20.59 6.74
CA SER A 154 3.42 21.08 7.83
C SER A 154 2.56 22.28 7.45
N SER A 155 2.94 23.07 6.43
CA SER A 155 2.09 24.14 5.88
C SER A 155 0.92 23.56 5.10
N GLU A 156 1.18 22.61 4.21
CA GLU A 156 0.12 21.90 3.47
C GLU A 156 -0.83 21.16 4.43
N ALA A 157 -0.30 20.57 5.50
CA ALA A 157 -1.13 19.97 6.54
C ALA A 157 -2.07 21.00 7.21
N LYS A 158 -1.65 22.26 7.37
CA LYS A 158 -2.53 23.30 7.92
C LYS A 158 -3.57 23.73 6.90
N GLU A 159 -3.21 23.82 5.62
CA GLU A 159 -4.14 24.11 4.53
C GLU A 159 -5.24 23.05 4.44
N TYR A 160 -4.88 21.76 4.43
CA TYR A 160 -5.87 20.67 4.36
C TYR A 160 -6.83 20.67 5.56
N PHE A 161 -6.35 21.04 6.75
CA PHE A 161 -7.17 21.10 7.95
C PHE A 161 -7.95 22.41 8.10
N ALA A 162 -7.56 23.47 7.37
CA ALA A 162 -8.35 24.69 7.25
C ALA A 162 -9.58 24.43 6.36
N ASP A 163 -9.38 23.67 5.27
CA ASP A 163 -10.43 23.25 4.34
C ASP A 163 -10.80 21.77 4.56
N LEU A 164 -11.09 21.40 5.81
CA LEU A 164 -11.32 20.00 6.20
C LEU A 164 -12.50 19.37 5.46
N GLU A 165 -13.53 20.15 5.11
CA GLU A 165 -14.72 19.66 4.39
C GLU A 165 -14.37 19.10 3.00
N GLU A 166 -13.37 19.67 2.33
CA GLU A 166 -12.87 19.19 1.03
C GLU A 166 -11.94 17.97 1.15
N HIS A 167 -11.47 17.67 2.35
CA HIS A 167 -10.55 16.58 2.64
C HIS A 167 -11.21 15.48 3.49
N GLU A 168 -12.52 15.58 3.77
CA GLU A 168 -13.29 14.63 4.57
C GLU A 168 -14.32 13.92 3.70
N LEU A 169 -14.25 12.58 3.66
CA LEU A 169 -15.30 11.74 3.10
C LEU A 169 -16.00 10.98 4.23
N GLN A 170 -17.33 10.98 4.21
CA GLN A 170 -18.12 10.23 5.20
C GLN A 170 -18.58 8.88 4.63
N PHE A 171 -18.33 7.81 5.38
CA PHE A 171 -18.83 6.49 4.96
C PHE A 171 -20.33 6.38 5.21
N THR A 172 -21.06 5.85 4.22
CA THR A 172 -22.51 5.65 4.30
C THR A 172 -22.88 4.18 4.20
N TYR A 173 -23.78 3.75 5.07
CA TYR A 173 -24.37 2.42 5.04
C TYR A 173 -25.64 2.43 4.19
N SER A 174 -25.65 1.57 3.18
CA SER A 174 -26.69 1.45 2.15
C SER A 174 -27.54 0.18 2.27
N GLY A 175 -27.20 -0.71 3.21
CA GLY A 175 -27.97 -1.92 3.51
C GLY A 175 -27.13 -3.18 3.61
N SER A 176 -27.79 -4.35 3.56
CA SER A 176 -27.15 -5.66 3.75
C SER A 176 -26.10 -6.01 2.70
N ARG A 177 -26.11 -5.36 1.53
CA ARG A 177 -25.08 -5.52 0.51
C ARG A 177 -23.70 -5.09 1.03
N ASP A 178 -23.63 -4.03 1.83
CA ASP A 178 -22.37 -3.57 2.41
C ASP A 178 -21.79 -4.64 3.36
N ASP A 179 -22.65 -5.24 4.19
CA ASP A 179 -22.25 -6.32 5.10
C ASP A 179 -21.72 -7.54 4.35
N ASP A 180 -22.40 -7.95 3.26
CA ASP A 180 -21.97 -9.07 2.43
C ASP A 180 -20.64 -8.80 1.72
N LEU A 181 -20.44 -7.59 1.17
CA LEU A 181 -19.20 -7.22 0.49
C LEU A 181 -18.01 -7.11 1.45
N ILE A 182 -18.21 -6.56 2.65
CA ILE A 182 -17.18 -6.52 3.69
C ILE A 182 -16.85 -7.96 4.13
N ASP A 183 -17.84 -8.83 4.28
CA ASP A 183 -17.60 -10.25 4.58
C ASP A 183 -16.83 -10.96 3.46
N MET A 184 -17.24 -10.82 2.20
CA MET A 184 -16.57 -11.35 1.02
C MET A 184 -15.08 -10.94 0.97
N ALA A 185 -14.80 -9.66 1.25
CA ALA A 185 -13.45 -9.12 1.20
C ALA A 185 -12.51 -9.71 2.28
N PHE A 186 -13.02 -10.03 3.48
CA PHE A 186 -12.17 -10.36 4.64
C PHE A 186 -12.35 -11.75 5.24
N ALA A 187 -13.42 -12.48 4.94
CA ALA A 187 -13.66 -13.82 5.47
C ALA A 187 -12.73 -14.85 4.82
N ALA A 188 -12.07 -15.70 5.62
CA ALA A 188 -11.11 -16.68 5.08
C ALA A 188 -11.77 -17.68 4.10
N LYS A 189 -13.04 -18.03 4.36
CA LYS A 189 -13.80 -19.04 3.61
C LYS A 189 -14.32 -18.57 2.25
N ARG A 190 -14.24 -17.28 1.93
CA ARG A 190 -14.78 -16.68 0.69
C ARG A 190 -13.71 -16.40 -0.36
N SER A 191 -12.69 -17.25 -0.43
CA SER A 191 -11.58 -17.08 -1.36
C SER A 191 -12.01 -17.24 -2.83
N ASP A 192 -12.97 -18.12 -3.12
CA ASP A 192 -13.47 -18.31 -4.49
C ASP A 192 -14.31 -17.13 -4.97
N ASP A 193 -15.16 -16.56 -4.10
CA ASP A 193 -15.90 -15.32 -4.38
C ASP A 193 -14.92 -14.18 -4.71
N ARG A 194 -13.84 -14.05 -3.94
CA ARG A 194 -12.80 -13.05 -4.21
C ARG A 194 -12.10 -13.25 -5.55
N LYS A 195 -11.93 -14.49 -6.04
CA LYS A 195 -11.34 -14.71 -7.37
C LYS A 195 -12.22 -14.12 -8.46
N VAL A 196 -13.54 -14.34 -8.38
CA VAL A 196 -14.51 -13.77 -9.32
C VAL A 196 -14.49 -12.24 -9.22
N TRP A 197 -14.57 -11.71 -8.00
CA TRP A 197 -14.57 -10.27 -7.74
C TRP A 197 -13.30 -9.55 -8.21
N ILE A 198 -12.10 -10.10 -7.96
CA ILE A 198 -10.83 -9.53 -8.43
C ILE A 198 -10.75 -9.57 -9.96
N SER A 199 -11.30 -10.63 -10.57
CA SER A 199 -11.30 -10.78 -12.03
C SER A 199 -12.27 -9.84 -12.73
N SER A 200 -13.31 -9.37 -12.05
CA SER A 200 -14.29 -8.42 -12.60
C SER A 200 -13.88 -6.95 -12.49
N VAL A 201 -12.69 -6.63 -11.96
CA VAL A 201 -12.23 -5.24 -11.82
C VAL A 201 -11.83 -4.66 -13.17
N GLU A 202 -12.67 -3.76 -13.67
CA GLU A 202 -12.47 -3.03 -14.93
C GLU A 202 -11.37 -1.97 -14.81
N GLU A 203 -10.64 -1.75 -15.91
CA GLU A 203 -9.66 -0.67 -16.00
C GLU A 203 -10.35 0.69 -15.96
N GLY A 204 -9.78 1.64 -15.21
CA GLY A 204 -10.38 2.96 -15.01
C GLY A 204 -11.43 3.00 -13.90
N THR A 205 -11.59 1.93 -13.12
CA THR A 205 -12.34 1.99 -11.85
C THR A 205 -11.64 2.94 -10.87
N PHE A 206 -12.37 3.93 -10.32
CA PHE A 206 -11.91 4.81 -9.25
C PHE A 206 -13.07 5.26 -8.37
N VAL A 207 -12.76 5.73 -7.17
CA VAL A 207 -13.70 6.42 -6.29
C VAL A 207 -13.74 7.90 -6.68
N ASP A 208 -14.94 8.41 -6.92
CA ASP A 208 -15.17 9.84 -7.13
C ASP A 208 -15.07 10.58 -5.80
N HIS A 209 -13.97 11.33 -5.63
CA HIS A 209 -13.68 12.10 -4.42
C HIS A 209 -14.35 13.49 -4.44
N SER A 210 -15.10 13.85 -5.48
CA SER A 210 -15.88 15.10 -5.51
C SER A 210 -17.15 15.03 -4.65
N GLN A 211 -17.60 13.83 -4.31
CA GLN A 211 -18.77 13.62 -3.46
C GLN A 211 -18.35 13.62 -1.99
N PRO A 212 -19.10 14.24 -1.05
CA PRO A 212 -18.76 14.27 0.38
C PRO A 212 -18.97 12.92 1.09
N THR A 213 -19.56 11.94 0.39
CA THR A 213 -19.94 10.65 0.96
C THR A 213 -19.50 9.50 0.08
N LEU A 214 -19.09 8.39 0.71
CA LEU A 214 -18.69 7.16 0.05
C LEU A 214 -19.41 5.96 0.67
N SER A 215 -20.15 5.19 -0.12
CA SER A 215 -20.80 3.98 0.39
C SER A 215 -19.75 2.90 0.67
N TYR A 216 -20.01 2.00 1.65
CA TYR A 216 -19.09 0.89 1.90
C TYR A 216 -18.96 -0.03 0.68
N SER A 217 -20.06 -0.31 -0.03
CA SER A 217 -20.05 -1.07 -1.28
C SER A 217 -19.17 -0.42 -2.35
N ASP A 218 -19.32 0.89 -2.58
CA ASP A 218 -18.45 1.63 -3.51
C ASP A 218 -16.99 1.59 -3.07
N PHE A 219 -16.70 1.74 -1.78
CA PHE A 219 -15.34 1.62 -1.26
C PHE A 219 -14.74 0.23 -1.55
N ILE A 220 -15.49 -0.84 -1.27
CA ILE A 220 -15.02 -2.21 -1.54
C ILE A 220 -14.81 -2.40 -3.05
N GLU A 221 -15.81 -2.07 -3.86
CA GLU A 221 -15.80 -2.36 -5.30
C GLU A 221 -14.89 -1.45 -6.12
N LYS A 222 -14.71 -0.18 -5.71
CA LYS A 222 -13.98 0.82 -6.50
C LYS A 222 -12.60 1.20 -5.95
N GLU A 223 -12.31 0.86 -4.69
CA GLU A 223 -11.01 1.17 -4.07
C GLU A 223 -10.30 -0.09 -3.56
N LEU A 224 -10.94 -0.89 -2.70
CA LEU A 224 -10.31 -2.08 -2.11
C LEU A 224 -10.02 -3.15 -3.18
N SER A 225 -10.87 -3.23 -4.20
CA SER A 225 -10.69 -4.13 -5.35
C SER A 225 -9.39 -3.84 -6.11
N LEU A 226 -9.01 -2.56 -6.23
CA LEU A 226 -7.75 -2.13 -6.85
C LEU A 226 -6.56 -2.64 -6.04
N PHE A 227 -6.63 -2.55 -4.72
CA PHE A 227 -5.62 -3.16 -3.84
C PHE A 227 -5.56 -4.68 -4.03
N ALA A 228 -6.71 -5.37 -4.07
CA ALA A 228 -6.75 -6.82 -4.19
C ALA A 228 -6.13 -7.30 -5.51
N LYS A 229 -6.44 -6.63 -6.63
CA LYS A 229 -5.82 -6.87 -7.94
C LYS A 229 -4.31 -6.59 -7.91
N TYR A 230 -3.92 -5.47 -7.31
CA TYR A 230 -2.52 -5.08 -7.18
C TYR A 230 -1.70 -6.07 -6.32
N ASP A 231 -2.27 -6.60 -5.24
CA ASP A 231 -1.60 -7.56 -4.39
C ASP A 231 -1.33 -8.87 -5.12
N VAL A 232 -2.28 -9.35 -5.94
CA VAL A 232 -2.09 -10.51 -6.82
C VAL A 232 -0.96 -10.24 -7.82
N GLU A 233 -0.97 -9.08 -8.49
CA GLU A 233 0.07 -8.70 -9.47
C GLU A 233 1.47 -8.70 -8.84
N ARG A 234 1.59 -8.20 -7.60
CA ARG A 234 2.87 -8.11 -6.89
C ARG A 234 3.29 -9.46 -6.31
N ALA A 235 2.35 -10.32 -5.93
CA ALA A 235 2.62 -11.58 -5.24
C ALA A 235 2.84 -12.78 -6.18
N VAL A 236 2.17 -12.80 -7.34
CA VAL A 236 2.19 -13.92 -8.29
C VAL A 236 3.15 -13.60 -9.45
N PRO A 237 4.09 -14.49 -9.79
CA PRO A 237 5.00 -14.27 -10.91
C PRO A 237 4.30 -14.41 -12.27
N SER A 238 4.88 -13.81 -13.31
CA SER A 238 4.43 -14.04 -14.68
C SER A 238 4.90 -15.41 -15.17
N LEU A 239 4.07 -16.07 -16.00
CA LEU A 239 4.42 -17.34 -16.64
C LEU A 239 5.64 -17.22 -17.56
N VAL A 240 5.85 -16.05 -18.18
CA VAL A 240 6.87 -15.85 -19.22
C VAL A 240 8.30 -15.90 -18.66
N ASP A 241 8.52 -15.26 -17.51
CA ASP A 241 9.86 -15.13 -16.91
C ASP A 241 9.96 -15.76 -15.52
N GLY A 242 8.85 -16.17 -14.91
CA GLY A 242 8.81 -16.68 -13.54
C GLY A 242 9.11 -15.62 -12.48
N LEU A 243 9.09 -14.32 -12.83
CA LEU A 243 9.46 -13.23 -11.93
C LEU A 243 8.24 -12.42 -11.47
N LYS A 244 8.30 -12.00 -10.22
CA LYS A 244 7.43 -10.96 -9.67
C LYS A 244 7.90 -9.58 -10.15
N PRO A 245 7.04 -8.54 -10.17
CA PRO A 245 7.42 -7.20 -10.61
C PRO A 245 8.67 -6.64 -9.90
N GLY A 246 8.82 -6.86 -8.58
CA GLY A 246 10.01 -6.44 -7.84
C GLY A 246 11.30 -7.11 -8.31
N GLN A 247 11.26 -8.42 -8.56
CA GLN A 247 12.40 -9.18 -9.09
C GLN A 247 12.75 -8.73 -10.52
N ARG A 248 11.74 -8.49 -11.35
CA ARG A 248 11.91 -7.97 -12.72
C ARG A 248 12.55 -6.58 -12.72
N LYS A 249 12.14 -5.69 -11.80
CA LYS A 249 12.76 -4.36 -11.63
C LYS A 249 14.23 -4.45 -11.21
N VAL A 250 14.58 -5.36 -10.30
CA VAL A 250 15.99 -5.64 -9.92
C VAL A 250 16.80 -6.09 -11.13
N LEU A 251 16.26 -7.04 -11.90
CA LEU A 251 16.93 -7.58 -13.08
C LEU A 251 17.10 -6.51 -14.17
N TYR A 252 16.04 -5.76 -14.47
CA TYR A 252 16.07 -4.63 -15.41
C TYR A 252 17.10 -3.57 -15.02
N GLY A 253 17.12 -3.13 -13.76
CA GLY A 253 18.10 -2.15 -13.29
C GLY A 253 19.53 -2.68 -13.42
N SER A 254 19.73 -3.97 -13.14
CA SER A 254 21.04 -4.62 -13.26
C SER A 254 21.50 -4.72 -14.72
N PHE A 255 20.60 -5.01 -15.66
CA PHE A 255 20.89 -4.96 -17.10
C PHE A 255 21.19 -3.53 -17.59
N LYS A 256 20.39 -2.55 -17.19
CA LYS A 256 20.61 -1.13 -17.54
C LYS A 256 21.97 -0.63 -17.04
N LYS A 257 22.39 -1.06 -15.85
CA LYS A 257 23.71 -0.73 -15.28
C LYS A 257 24.85 -1.53 -15.90
N LYS A 258 24.55 -2.60 -16.67
CA LYS A 258 25.52 -3.60 -17.15
C LYS A 258 26.35 -4.15 -15.99
N LEU A 259 25.68 -4.68 -14.97
CA LEU A 259 26.29 -5.09 -13.70
C LEU A 259 27.18 -6.34 -13.83
N THR A 260 28.37 -6.15 -14.42
CA THR A 260 29.41 -7.18 -14.58
C THR A 260 30.39 -7.23 -13.42
N ASN A 261 30.60 -6.09 -12.76
CA ASN A 261 31.44 -5.95 -11.58
C ASN A 261 30.58 -5.95 -10.31
N GLU A 262 31.20 -6.28 -9.19
CA GLU A 262 30.51 -6.35 -7.91
C GLU A 262 30.07 -4.98 -7.38
N ILE A 263 28.89 -4.96 -6.77
CA ILE A 263 28.33 -3.79 -6.10
C ILE A 263 27.73 -4.23 -4.76
N LYS A 264 27.74 -3.34 -3.76
CA LYS A 264 27.05 -3.61 -2.50
C LYS A 264 25.55 -3.73 -2.74
N VAL A 265 24.89 -4.69 -2.08
CA VAL A 265 23.44 -4.88 -2.21
C VAL A 265 22.67 -3.61 -1.85
N ALA A 266 23.09 -2.89 -0.80
CA ALA A 266 22.50 -1.61 -0.41
C ALA A 266 22.62 -0.52 -1.50
N GLN A 267 23.73 -0.47 -2.25
CA GLN A 267 23.90 0.48 -3.34
C GLN A 267 23.08 0.08 -4.57
N LEU A 268 22.98 -1.22 -4.85
CA LEU A 268 22.15 -1.72 -5.93
C LEU A 268 20.67 -1.46 -5.67
N SER A 269 20.19 -1.63 -4.43
CA SER A 269 18.80 -1.32 -4.08
C SER A 269 18.47 0.15 -4.32
N GLY A 270 19.33 1.08 -3.89
CA GLY A 270 19.12 2.51 -4.14
C GLY A 270 19.06 2.83 -5.64
N TYR A 271 20.01 2.29 -6.42
CA TYR A 271 20.04 2.48 -7.88
C TYR A 271 18.79 1.92 -8.57
N VAL A 272 18.36 0.70 -8.22
CA VAL A 272 17.16 0.07 -8.79
C VAL A 272 15.92 0.87 -8.38
N ALA A 273 15.83 1.33 -7.14
CA ALA A 273 14.68 2.09 -6.66
C ALA A 273 14.46 3.38 -7.48
N GLU A 274 15.54 4.14 -7.70
CA GLU A 274 15.54 5.33 -8.54
C GLU A 274 15.21 5.00 -10.01
N THR A 275 15.93 4.04 -10.58
CA THR A 275 15.89 3.75 -12.02
C THR A 275 14.59 3.09 -12.47
N SER A 276 13.99 2.28 -11.62
CA SER A 276 12.83 1.45 -11.97
C SER A 276 11.52 1.96 -11.39
N ALA A 277 11.52 3.10 -10.70
CA ALA A 277 10.37 3.61 -9.94
C ALA A 277 9.78 2.53 -9.01
N TYR A 278 10.59 2.05 -8.06
CA TYR A 278 10.14 1.11 -7.02
C TYR A 278 9.66 1.89 -5.79
N HIS A 279 8.47 1.57 -5.28
CA HIS A 279 7.80 2.40 -4.27
C HIS A 279 7.63 1.74 -2.89
N HIS A 280 8.06 0.48 -2.69
CA HIS A 280 7.83 -0.25 -1.42
C HIS A 280 9.03 -0.25 -0.46
N GLY A 281 9.91 0.74 -0.60
CA GLY A 281 11.10 0.90 0.24
C GLY A 281 12.27 -0.02 -0.10
N GLU A 282 13.48 0.45 0.20
CA GLU A 282 14.71 -0.23 -0.17
C GLU A 282 14.94 -1.54 0.59
N ALA A 283 14.44 -1.67 1.82
CA ALA A 283 14.61 -2.89 2.62
C ALA A 283 13.97 -4.12 1.95
N SER A 284 12.76 -3.96 1.39
CA SER A 284 12.08 -5.01 0.61
C SER A 284 12.88 -5.38 -0.65
N LEU A 285 13.47 -4.38 -1.30
CA LEU A 285 14.28 -4.57 -2.49
C LEU A 285 15.62 -5.25 -2.18
N GLN A 286 16.25 -4.94 -1.05
CA GLN A 286 17.44 -5.64 -0.55
C GLN A 286 17.13 -7.12 -0.28
N GLY A 287 16.02 -7.41 0.39
CA GLY A 287 15.56 -8.79 0.59
C GLY A 287 15.32 -9.53 -0.73
N THR A 288 14.74 -8.84 -1.72
CA THR A 288 14.54 -9.37 -3.08
C THR A 288 15.87 -9.72 -3.76
N ILE A 289 16.85 -8.81 -3.74
CA ILE A 289 18.18 -9.04 -4.32
C ILE A 289 18.88 -10.22 -3.65
N ILE A 290 18.83 -10.29 -2.31
CA ILE A 290 19.44 -11.38 -1.54
C ILE A 290 18.83 -12.71 -1.93
N ALA A 291 17.50 -12.81 -1.96
CA ALA A 291 16.78 -14.03 -2.34
C ALA A 291 17.12 -14.48 -3.77
N MET A 292 17.29 -13.55 -4.72
CA MET A 292 17.66 -13.87 -6.12
C MET A 292 19.11 -14.36 -6.27
N ALA A 293 19.97 -14.10 -5.27
CA ALA A 293 21.37 -14.51 -5.27
C ALA A 293 21.65 -15.80 -4.47
N GLN A 294 20.69 -16.27 -3.66
CA GLN A 294 20.86 -17.45 -2.81
C GLN A 294 21.09 -18.74 -3.63
N THR A 295 21.97 -19.60 -3.12
CA THR A 295 22.43 -20.83 -3.80
C THR A 295 22.39 -22.10 -2.93
N PHE A 296 21.93 -22.01 -1.68
CA PHE A 296 21.86 -23.18 -0.80
C PHE A 296 20.79 -24.18 -1.27
N VAL A 297 20.93 -25.45 -0.88
CA VAL A 297 19.98 -26.53 -1.25
C VAL A 297 18.56 -26.15 -0.82
N GLY A 298 17.63 -26.11 -1.79
CA GLY A 298 16.24 -25.69 -1.58
C GLY A 298 15.96 -24.22 -1.89
N SER A 299 16.95 -23.46 -2.36
CA SER A 299 16.77 -22.09 -2.89
C SER A 299 16.64 -22.10 -4.42
N ASN A 300 17.47 -21.35 -5.15
CA ASN A 300 17.41 -21.23 -6.60
C ASN A 300 18.20 -22.36 -7.27
N ASN A 301 17.58 -23.12 -8.18
CA ASN A 301 18.31 -24.05 -9.05
C ASN A 301 19.31 -23.31 -9.96
N ILE A 302 18.91 -22.11 -10.41
CA ILE A 302 19.76 -21.20 -11.18
C ILE A 302 19.57 -19.80 -10.57
N ASN A 303 20.57 -19.33 -9.83
CA ASN A 303 20.60 -17.97 -9.31
C ASN A 303 20.99 -16.99 -10.42
N LEU A 304 20.25 -15.88 -10.54
CA LEU A 304 20.52 -14.83 -11.55
C LEU A 304 21.65 -13.89 -11.11
N PHE A 305 21.96 -13.88 -9.82
CA PHE A 305 22.94 -13.02 -9.18
C PHE A 305 23.96 -13.82 -8.39
N GLU A 306 25.25 -13.44 -8.43
CA GLU A 306 26.31 -14.10 -7.67
C GLU A 306 26.25 -13.68 -6.19
N PRO A 307 26.24 -14.62 -5.23
CA PRO A 307 26.30 -14.31 -3.81
C PRO A 307 27.75 -14.05 -3.37
N ARG A 308 28.21 -12.79 -3.41
CA ARG A 308 29.55 -12.41 -2.95
C ARG A 308 29.53 -11.92 -1.50
N GLY A 309 29.65 -12.88 -0.59
CA GLY A 309 29.55 -12.68 0.85
C GLY A 309 28.56 -13.67 1.48
N GLN A 310 28.08 -13.37 2.68
CA GLN A 310 27.14 -14.24 3.39
C GLN A 310 25.68 -13.90 3.01
N PHE A 311 25.12 -14.63 2.03
CA PHE A 311 23.73 -14.48 1.54
C PHE A 311 22.73 -15.41 2.26
N GLY A 312 23.17 -16.02 3.35
CA GLY A 312 22.38 -16.95 4.15
C GLY A 312 22.59 -18.40 3.71
N SER A 313 22.13 -19.31 4.54
CA SER A 313 22.36 -20.74 4.39
C SER A 313 21.07 -21.54 4.60
N ARG A 314 21.16 -22.84 4.33
CA ARG A 314 20.06 -23.77 4.60
C ARG A 314 19.67 -23.86 6.08
N LEU A 315 20.54 -23.46 7.02
CA LEU A 315 20.29 -23.60 8.46
C LEU A 315 19.07 -22.80 8.91
N GLN A 316 18.85 -21.63 8.29
CA GLN A 316 17.70 -20.77 8.58
C GLN A 316 16.91 -20.40 7.32
N GLY A 317 17.03 -21.21 6.26
CA GLY A 317 16.38 -20.95 4.97
C GLY A 317 16.73 -19.58 4.39
N GLY A 318 17.98 -19.15 4.54
CA GLY A 318 18.48 -17.88 4.05
C GLY A 318 18.28 -16.68 4.96
N LYS A 319 17.62 -16.82 6.11
CA LYS A 319 17.39 -15.72 7.08
C LYS A 319 18.65 -15.29 7.84
N ASP A 320 19.67 -16.14 7.85
CA ASP A 320 21.00 -15.91 8.44
C ASP A 320 21.95 -15.14 7.49
N HIS A 321 21.40 -14.40 6.53
CA HIS A 321 22.18 -13.53 5.65
C HIS A 321 22.77 -12.34 6.42
N ALA A 322 23.92 -11.84 5.97
CA ALA A 322 24.50 -10.62 6.52
C ALA A 322 23.74 -9.37 6.04
N ALA A 323 23.94 -8.24 6.72
CA ALA A 323 23.30 -6.98 6.35
C ALA A 323 23.73 -6.51 4.95
N ALA A 324 22.79 -5.95 4.18
CA ALA A 324 22.97 -5.54 2.78
C ALA A 324 24.14 -4.56 2.53
N ARG A 325 24.62 -3.86 3.57
CA ARG A 325 25.78 -2.95 3.51
C ARG A 325 27.15 -3.66 3.46
N TYR A 326 27.19 -4.95 3.81
CA TYR A 326 28.43 -5.74 3.88
C TYR A 326 28.57 -6.79 2.78
N ILE A 327 27.49 -7.07 2.05
CA ILE A 327 27.45 -8.11 1.02
C ILE A 327 27.37 -7.50 -0.37
N PHE A 328 27.98 -8.19 -1.33
CA PHE A 328 28.13 -7.74 -2.70
C PHE A 328 27.46 -8.72 -3.66
N THR A 329 27.07 -8.21 -4.83
CA THR A 329 26.51 -9.05 -5.89
C THR A 329 26.83 -8.50 -7.28
N CYS A 330 26.68 -9.35 -8.29
CA CYS A 330 26.71 -8.98 -9.70
C CYS A 330 25.86 -9.99 -10.49
N LEU A 331 25.57 -9.71 -11.76
CA LEU A 331 24.86 -10.67 -12.61
C LEU A 331 25.70 -11.94 -12.81
N CYS A 332 25.07 -13.10 -12.68
CA CYS A 332 25.71 -14.37 -13.01
C CYS A 332 26.08 -14.37 -14.50
N LYS A 333 27.32 -14.76 -14.81
CA LYS A 333 27.70 -15.11 -16.17
C LYS A 333 27.06 -16.46 -16.48
N ALA A 334 26.17 -16.51 -17.46
CA ALA A 334 25.59 -17.79 -17.87
C ALA A 334 26.73 -18.72 -18.30
N ARG A 335 26.78 -19.89 -17.67
CA ARG A 335 27.82 -20.88 -17.88
C ARG A 335 27.50 -21.68 -19.14
N ASN A 336 27.59 -21.06 -20.32
CA ASN A 336 27.64 -21.76 -21.60
C ASN A 336 28.91 -21.38 -22.37
N ALA A 337 29.77 -22.37 -22.55
CA ALA A 337 31.16 -22.29 -23.00
C ALA A 337 31.34 -21.94 -24.49
N SER A 338 30.44 -21.19 -25.11
CA SER A 338 30.61 -20.75 -26.51
C SER A 338 29.88 -19.45 -26.89
N ARG A 339 28.91 -18.97 -26.10
CA ARG A 339 28.22 -17.69 -26.33
C ARG A 339 27.92 -17.03 -24.99
N ARG A 340 28.46 -15.82 -24.79
CA ARG A 340 28.20 -14.96 -23.63
C ARG A 340 26.74 -14.46 -23.68
N SER A 341 25.77 -15.30 -23.34
CA SER A 341 24.36 -14.92 -23.30
C SER A 341 23.84 -15.13 -21.89
N TYR A 342 23.41 -14.06 -21.20
CA TYR A 342 22.61 -14.19 -19.98
C TYR A 342 21.41 -15.12 -20.21
N ALA A 343 20.78 -15.63 -19.14
CA ALA A 343 19.52 -16.40 -19.25
C ALA A 343 18.44 -15.67 -20.07
N PHE A 344 18.58 -14.35 -20.21
CA PHE A 344 17.83 -13.48 -21.10
C PHE A 344 18.77 -12.92 -22.19
N PRO A 345 18.93 -13.58 -23.35
CA PRO A 345 19.91 -13.19 -24.37
C PRO A 345 19.62 -11.84 -25.03
N GLU A 346 18.34 -11.54 -25.28
CA GLU A 346 17.89 -10.38 -26.08
C GLU A 346 17.76 -9.08 -25.29
N LEU A 347 17.57 -9.14 -23.96
CA LEU A 347 17.41 -7.96 -23.09
C LEU A 347 18.73 -7.27 -22.70
N SER A 348 19.86 -7.80 -23.16
CA SER A 348 21.20 -7.22 -22.93
C SER A 348 21.61 -6.18 -23.98
N GLN A 349 20.80 -5.99 -25.03
CA GLN A 349 21.00 -4.97 -26.05
C GLN A 349 20.08 -3.77 -25.80
N PRO A 350 20.56 -2.52 -26.01
CA PRO A 350 19.72 -1.34 -25.85
C PRO A 350 18.53 -1.39 -26.83
N PRO A 351 17.37 -0.77 -26.50
CA PRO A 351 16.33 -0.52 -27.50
C PRO A 351 16.96 0.27 -28.65
N GLN A 352 16.72 -0.17 -29.88
CA GLN A 352 17.15 0.54 -31.10
C GLN A 352 16.50 1.91 -31.20
#